data_AF-A0A250YH78-F1
#
_entry.id   AF-A0A250YH78-F1
#
_cell.length_a   1.000
_cell.length_b   1.000
_cell.length_c   1.000
_cell.angle_alpha   90.00
_cell.angle_beta   90.00
_cell.angle_gamma   90.00
#
_symmetry.space_group_name_H-M   'P 1'
#
loop_
_entity.id
_entity.type
_entity.pdbx_description
1 polymer ?
#
loop_
_entity_poly.entity_id
_entity_poly.type
_entity_poly.pdbx_seq_one_letter_code
_entity_poly.pdbx_strand_id
1 'polypeptide(L)'
;MMEKWEAKLKKIEERASHYERKPLSSVYRPRLSKTEDPPSIWKLFHRQNQAFNFVKSCKENVHVFALECKVGDGQRVYLVTTYTQLWFYYKSRKTLLHCYEVIPENAVCKLYFDLEFNKLANPGYDGKKMVALLIEHVCKALQELFNVHCSAEDVFNLDSSTDEKFSRHLIFQLHDVAFKDNVHVGNFVRKILQPALHLIAKEDDDRIQETIDREVSHFSEEPLKQGISCNKMFPDKAVGKNSETLEGLRSAEQTSPDLSFLVVKNSTGEKHLFVDLGVYTRNRNFRLYKSSKIGKCVALEVAEDNKFFPKQSKNISEENQYFLTSLVSNVRFSDTLRILTCDIPQNKRKRAEYFNRTSTSVETIEGFQCSPYPEVDQFVLSLVNRNDIKGGTFFAL
;
A
#
# COMPACT_ATOMS: atom_id res chain seq x y z
N MET A 1 4.20 55.27 25.69
CA MET A 1 5.15 54.18 26.05
C MET A 1 4.80 53.56 27.41
N MET A 2 4.40 54.38 28.40
CA MET A 2 3.94 53.93 29.73
C MET A 2 2.67 53.07 29.72
N GLU A 3 1.64 53.42 28.95
CA GLU A 3 0.37 52.62 28.92
C GLU A 3 0.57 51.17 28.44
N LYS A 4 1.51 50.96 27.50
CA LYS A 4 1.87 49.60 27.04
C LYS A 4 2.59 48.80 28.13
N TRP A 5 3.30 49.50 29.03
CA TRP A 5 3.98 48.89 30.16
C TRP A 5 2.97 48.49 31.25
N GLU A 6 2.05 49.39 31.58
CA GLU A 6 0.96 49.14 32.54
C GLU A 6 0.06 47.98 32.10
N ALA A 7 -0.32 47.91 30.82
CA ALA A 7 -1.09 46.79 30.30
C ALA A 7 -0.31 45.46 30.35
N LYS A 8 1.01 45.51 30.21
CA LYS A 8 1.88 44.33 30.36
C LYS A 8 1.96 43.88 31.81
N LEU A 9 2.10 44.84 32.73
CA LEU A 9 2.17 44.61 34.17
C LEU A 9 0.88 43.96 34.68
N LYS A 10 -0.27 44.49 34.27
CA LYS A 10 -1.57 43.93 34.58
C LYS A 10 -1.74 42.49 34.08
N LYS A 11 -1.30 42.19 32.85
CA LYS A 11 -1.31 40.82 32.31
C LYS A 11 -0.38 39.86 33.08
N ILE A 12 0.75 40.37 33.58
CA ILE A 12 1.69 39.58 34.39
C ILE A 12 1.07 39.28 35.76
N GLU A 13 0.46 40.26 36.40
CA GLU A 13 -0.24 40.11 37.68
C GLU A 13 -1.44 39.15 37.59
N GLU A 14 -2.25 39.28 36.53
CA GLU A 14 -3.36 38.35 36.26
C GLU A 14 -2.87 36.91 36.08
N ARG A 15 -1.74 36.72 35.38
CA ARG A 15 -1.10 35.40 35.22
C ARG A 15 -0.53 34.89 36.53
N ALA A 16 0.14 35.74 37.32
CA ALA A 16 0.69 35.37 38.62
C ALA A 16 -0.42 34.91 39.57
N SER A 17 -1.51 35.66 39.66
CA SER A 17 -2.67 35.30 40.48
C SER A 17 -3.37 34.02 39.99
N HIS A 18 -3.41 33.79 38.66
CA HIS A 18 -3.86 32.50 38.12
C HIS A 18 -2.95 31.34 38.55
N TYR A 19 -1.63 31.52 38.55
CA TYR A 19 -0.68 30.49 39.00
C TYR A 19 -0.68 30.29 40.52
N GLU A 20 -1.01 31.29 41.33
CA GLU A 20 -1.22 31.10 42.78
C GLU A 20 -2.50 30.29 43.06
N ARG A 21 -3.60 30.58 42.33
CA ARG A 21 -4.88 29.88 42.51
C ARG A 21 -4.89 28.49 41.88
N LYS A 22 -4.12 28.30 40.81
CA LYS A 22 -3.88 27.02 40.14
C LYS A 22 -2.37 26.81 40.05
N PRO A 23 -1.71 26.45 41.18
CA PRO A 23 -0.30 26.15 41.17
C PRO A 23 -0.05 25.12 40.08
N LEU A 24 0.86 25.45 39.16
CA LEU A 24 1.49 24.39 38.37
C LEU A 24 1.96 23.37 39.39
N SER A 25 1.57 22.11 39.20
CA SER A 25 2.07 20.99 40.00
C SER A 25 3.55 21.24 40.29
N SER A 26 3.88 21.51 41.56
CA SER A 26 5.28 21.76 42.00
C SER A 26 6.19 20.58 41.68
N VAL A 27 5.56 19.44 41.43
CA VAL A 27 6.18 18.27 40.88
C VAL A 27 6.03 18.32 39.35
N TYR A 28 6.94 19.04 38.68
CA TYR A 28 7.41 18.51 37.41
C TYR A 28 8.06 17.17 37.77
N ARG A 29 7.41 16.07 37.42
CA ARG A 29 7.89 14.70 37.66
C ARG A 29 8.43 14.16 36.33
N PRO A 30 9.59 14.62 35.82
CA PRO A 30 10.17 14.04 34.62
C PRO A 30 10.89 12.74 34.99
N ARG A 31 10.19 11.72 35.49
CA ARG A 31 10.80 10.41 35.76
C ARG A 31 9.80 9.30 35.52
N LEU A 32 9.70 8.89 34.25
CA LEU A 32 9.12 7.60 33.85
C LEU A 32 10.16 6.47 33.85
N SER A 33 11.42 6.76 34.19
CA SER A 33 12.50 5.80 34.28
C SER A 33 13.02 5.73 35.72
N LYS A 34 13.16 4.51 36.26
CA LYS A 34 14.14 4.23 37.32
C LYS A 34 15.53 4.61 36.82
N THR A 35 16.50 4.81 37.69
CA THR A 35 17.90 5.15 37.31
C THR A 35 18.54 4.11 36.37
N GLU A 36 17.94 2.92 36.27
CA GLU A 36 18.34 1.79 35.43
C GLU A 36 17.56 1.71 34.09
N ASP A 37 16.46 2.46 33.93
CA ASP A 37 15.65 2.44 32.71
C ASP A 37 16.27 3.39 31.65
N PRO A 38 16.35 2.98 30.38
CA PRO A 38 16.91 3.81 29.31
C PRO A 38 16.14 5.13 29.14
N PRO A 39 16.78 6.18 28.59
CA PRO A 39 16.13 7.46 28.37
C PRO A 39 14.89 7.30 27.48
N SER A 40 13.77 7.92 27.85
CA SER A 40 12.56 7.87 27.03
C SER A 40 12.78 8.60 25.69
N ILE A 41 13.03 7.85 24.63
CA ILE A 41 13.20 8.43 23.29
C ILE A 41 11.84 8.88 22.77
N TRP A 42 11.66 10.19 22.63
CA TRP A 42 10.49 10.82 22.03
C TRP A 42 10.92 12.06 21.23
N LYS A 43 11.23 11.88 19.94
CA LYS A 43 11.75 12.95 19.07
C LYS A 43 10.85 13.20 17.88
N LEU A 44 10.51 14.46 17.63
CA LEU A 44 9.69 14.88 16.50
C LEU A 44 10.56 15.51 15.42
N PHE A 45 10.25 15.21 14.15
CA PHE A 45 10.94 15.70 12.97
C PHE A 45 9.94 16.15 11.92
N HIS A 46 10.25 17.23 11.20
CA HIS A 46 9.40 17.70 10.10
C HIS A 46 9.63 16.93 8.80
N ARG A 47 10.82 16.33 8.62
CA ARG A 47 11.18 15.57 7.42
C ARG A 47 11.41 14.10 7.77
N GLN A 48 10.84 13.20 6.98
CA GLN A 48 10.96 11.74 7.19
C GLN A 48 12.43 11.29 7.20
N ASN A 49 13.25 11.79 6.27
CA ASN A 49 14.66 11.44 6.19
C ASN A 49 15.44 11.83 7.46
N GLN A 50 15.07 12.92 8.13
CA GLN A 50 15.70 13.30 9.40
C GLN A 50 15.35 12.33 10.53
N ALA A 51 14.11 11.86 10.56
CA ALA A 51 13.69 10.81 11.50
C ALA A 51 14.47 9.52 11.26
N PHE A 52 14.62 9.07 10.02
CA PHE A 52 15.42 7.88 9.70
C PHE A 52 16.90 8.05 10.01
N ASN A 53 17.49 9.22 9.75
CA ASN A 53 18.87 9.49 10.15
C ASN A 53 19.06 9.40 11.67
N PHE A 54 18.08 9.88 12.44
CA PHE A 54 18.09 9.73 13.89
C PHE A 54 17.97 8.26 14.32
N VAL A 55 17.09 7.47 13.71
CA VAL A 55 16.99 6.02 13.95
C VAL A 55 18.33 5.32 13.71
N LYS A 56 18.99 5.60 12.58
CA LYS A 56 20.32 5.03 12.25
C LYS A 56 21.41 5.41 13.27
N SER A 57 21.32 6.60 13.86
CA SER A 57 22.25 7.04 14.91
C SER A 57 21.93 6.50 16.30
N CYS A 58 20.74 5.92 16.48
CA CYS A 58 20.26 5.45 17.77
C CYS A 58 20.67 4.00 18.02
N LYS A 59 21.11 3.70 19.24
CA LYS A 59 21.46 2.33 19.67
C LYS A 59 20.23 1.52 20.12
N GLU A 60 19.15 2.20 20.49
CA GLU A 60 17.91 1.57 20.95
C GLU A 60 17.02 1.17 19.78
N ASN A 61 16.17 0.16 19.99
CA ASN A 61 15.22 -0.30 18.98
C ASN A 61 14.04 0.67 18.85
N VAL A 62 14.24 1.73 18.07
CA VAL A 62 13.27 2.81 17.82
C VAL A 62 12.70 2.74 16.41
N HIS A 63 11.48 3.25 16.27
CA HIS A 63 10.70 3.18 15.04
C HIS A 63 10.15 4.56 14.68
N VAL A 64 9.86 4.76 13.40
CA VAL A 64 9.29 6.01 12.87
C VAL A 64 7.78 5.88 12.74
N PHE A 65 7.05 6.85 13.27
CA PHE A 65 5.60 7.00 13.13
C PHE A 65 5.29 8.34 12.49
N ALA A 66 4.32 8.37 11.58
CA ALA A 66 3.82 9.63 11.05
C ALA A 66 2.54 10.05 11.78
N LEU A 67 2.52 11.31 12.21
CA LEU A 67 1.40 11.95 12.88
C LEU A 67 0.78 12.95 11.91
N GLU A 68 -0.47 12.71 11.51
CA GLU A 68 -1.20 13.61 10.62
C GLU A 68 -1.70 14.82 11.41
N CYS A 69 -1.32 16.02 10.95
CA CYS A 69 -1.57 17.27 11.64
C CYS A 69 -2.78 18.01 11.04
N LYS A 70 -3.51 18.76 11.88
CA LYS A 70 -4.66 19.58 11.44
C LYS A 70 -4.26 20.80 10.60
N VAL A 71 -2.99 21.19 10.64
CA VAL A 71 -2.48 22.41 9.99
C VAL A 71 -2.00 22.02 8.59
N GLY A 72 -2.93 21.95 7.64
CA GLY A 72 -2.66 21.60 6.24
C GLY A 72 -3.07 20.18 5.90
N ASP A 73 -3.81 20.02 4.80
CA ASP A 73 -4.31 18.73 4.35
C ASP A 73 -3.14 17.76 4.08
N GLY A 74 -3.17 16.60 4.70
CA GLY A 74 -2.15 15.55 4.57
C GLY A 74 -0.75 15.86 5.12
N GLN A 75 -0.52 17.00 5.79
CA GLN A 75 0.79 17.30 6.37
C GLN A 75 1.09 16.40 7.57
N ARG A 76 2.31 15.83 7.60
CA ARG A 76 2.74 14.89 8.63
C ARG A 76 3.98 15.39 9.36
N VAL A 77 4.00 15.12 10.67
CA VAL A 77 5.20 15.21 11.52
C VAL A 77 5.62 13.78 11.88
N TYR A 78 6.93 13.52 11.90
CA TYR A 78 7.49 12.19 12.13
C TYR A 78 7.99 12.06 13.56
N LEU A 79 7.43 11.12 14.31
CA LEU A 79 7.82 10.76 15.66
C LEU A 79 8.77 9.57 15.64
N VAL A 80 9.90 9.66 16.34
CA VAL A 80 10.78 8.52 16.63
C VAL A 80 10.69 8.15 18.10
N THR A 81 10.29 6.91 18.36
CA THR A 81 10.14 6.34 19.71
C THR A 81 10.10 4.81 19.66
N THR A 82 10.04 4.13 20.81
CA THR A 82 9.86 2.66 20.89
C THR A 82 8.38 2.29 20.83
N TYR A 83 8.05 1.04 20.50
CA TYR A 83 6.65 0.57 20.53
C TYR A 83 6.01 0.70 21.92
N THR A 84 6.77 0.34 22.96
CA THR A 84 6.31 0.44 24.36
C THR A 84 5.98 1.88 24.75
N GLN A 85 6.87 2.82 24.41
CA GLN A 85 6.70 4.23 24.73
C GLN A 85 5.57 4.85 23.92
N LEU A 86 5.43 4.50 22.63
CA LEU A 86 4.28 4.92 21.83
C LEU A 86 2.98 4.44 22.46
N TRP A 87 2.87 3.14 22.74
CA TRP A 87 1.65 2.55 23.30
C TRP A 87 1.24 3.22 24.62
N PHE A 88 2.20 3.56 25.49
CA PHE A 88 1.93 4.23 26.77
C PHE A 88 1.09 5.50 26.62
N TYR A 89 1.40 6.36 25.65
CA TYR A 89 0.63 7.59 25.37
C TYR A 89 -0.56 7.32 24.45
N TYR A 90 -0.35 6.44 23.46
CA TYR A 90 -1.30 6.14 22.40
C TYR A 90 -2.56 5.44 22.91
N LYS A 91 -2.46 4.54 23.90
CA LYS A 91 -3.58 3.76 24.44
C LYS A 91 -4.74 4.60 24.98
N SER A 92 -4.44 5.81 25.48
CA SER A 92 -5.46 6.72 26.01
C SER A 92 -6.33 7.36 24.92
N ARG A 93 -5.87 7.33 23.66
CA ARG A 93 -6.48 7.96 22.48
C ARG A 93 -6.81 9.45 22.64
N LYS A 94 -6.19 10.19 23.59
CA LYS A 94 -6.51 11.61 23.83
C LYS A 94 -5.88 12.57 22.83
N THR A 95 -4.66 12.28 22.36
CA THR A 95 -3.84 13.20 21.55
C THR A 95 -3.36 12.58 20.23
N LEU A 96 -3.04 11.29 20.23
CA LEU A 96 -2.45 10.56 19.10
C LEU A 96 -3.52 9.79 18.31
N LEU A 97 -4.46 10.55 17.72
CA LEU A 97 -5.64 9.99 17.03
C LEU A 97 -5.34 9.54 15.59
N HIS A 98 -4.48 10.27 14.87
CA HIS A 98 -4.23 10.09 13.45
C HIS A 98 -2.77 9.69 13.22
N CYS A 99 -2.47 8.43 13.54
CA CYS A 99 -1.12 7.89 13.54
C CYS A 99 -0.97 6.78 12.50
N TYR A 100 0.21 6.75 11.89
CA TYR A 100 0.59 5.78 10.89
C TYR A 100 1.95 5.19 11.27
N GLU A 101 2.10 3.88 11.13
CA GLU A 101 3.40 3.23 11.03
C GLU A 101 4.06 3.68 9.73
N VAL A 102 5.36 4.01 9.79
CA VAL A 102 6.17 4.15 8.57
C VAL A 102 6.90 2.83 8.37
N ILE A 103 6.48 2.03 7.39
CA ILE A 103 7.13 0.76 7.03
C ILE A 103 8.44 1.10 6.32
N PRO A 104 9.61 0.92 6.95
CA PRO A 104 10.87 1.39 6.39
C PRO A 104 11.21 0.64 5.10
N GLU A 105 11.80 1.34 4.14
CA GLU A 105 12.36 0.67 2.96
C GLU A 105 13.42 -0.36 3.37
N ASN A 106 13.46 -1.48 2.65
CA ASN A 106 14.40 -2.58 2.86
C ASN A 106 14.35 -3.24 4.25
N ALA A 107 13.33 -2.95 5.07
CA ALA A 107 13.12 -3.61 6.35
C ALA A 107 12.25 -4.85 6.18
N VAL A 108 12.66 -5.94 6.84
CA VAL A 108 11.89 -7.19 6.93
C VAL A 108 10.51 -6.88 7.50
N CYS A 109 9.47 -7.40 6.85
CA CYS A 109 8.10 -7.09 7.23
C CYS A 109 7.18 -8.31 7.12
N LYS A 110 6.05 -8.23 7.80
CA LYS A 110 4.94 -9.19 7.66
C LYS A 110 4.30 -9.07 6.28
N LEU A 111 3.58 -10.11 5.86
CA LEU A 111 2.63 -10.01 4.77
C LEU A 111 1.39 -9.25 5.26
N TYR A 112 0.99 -8.22 4.51
CA TYR A 112 -0.15 -7.37 4.86
C TYR A 112 -0.92 -6.98 3.61
N PHE A 113 -2.19 -6.63 3.79
CA PHE A 113 -3.09 -6.17 2.73
C PHE A 113 -3.88 -4.96 3.20
N ASP A 114 -4.14 -4.03 2.28
CA ASP A 114 -5.15 -2.98 2.40
C ASP A 114 -6.26 -3.31 1.40
N LEU A 115 -7.48 -3.47 1.91
CA LEU A 115 -8.62 -3.96 1.16
C LEU A 115 -9.69 -2.89 1.18
N GLU A 116 -10.15 -2.47 0.00
CA GLU A 116 -11.19 -1.47 -0.07
C GLU A 116 -12.03 -1.55 -1.34
N PHE A 117 -13.31 -1.17 -1.21
CA PHE A 117 -14.18 -0.87 -2.33
C PHE A 117 -15.33 0.05 -1.90
N ASN A 118 -15.95 0.71 -2.87
CA ASN A 118 -17.16 1.51 -2.65
C ASN A 118 -18.39 0.59 -2.62
N LYS A 119 -19.14 0.58 -1.50
CA LYS A 119 -20.28 -0.32 -1.31
C LYS A 119 -21.44 0.01 -2.26
N LEU A 120 -21.69 1.30 -2.52
CA LEU A 120 -22.77 1.76 -3.39
C LEU A 120 -22.52 1.37 -4.86
N ALA A 121 -21.27 1.42 -5.32
CA ALA A 121 -20.88 0.99 -6.65
C ALA A 121 -20.87 -0.54 -6.82
N ASN A 122 -20.92 -1.30 -5.72
CA ASN A 122 -20.78 -2.76 -5.70
C ASN A 122 -21.85 -3.42 -4.80
N PRO A 123 -23.16 -3.23 -5.06
CA PRO A 123 -24.24 -3.64 -4.15
C PRO A 123 -24.37 -5.17 -3.99
N GLY A 124 -23.87 -5.95 -4.94
CA GLY A 124 -23.90 -7.42 -4.90
C GLY A 124 -22.69 -8.08 -4.23
N TYR A 125 -21.71 -7.30 -3.77
CA TYR A 125 -20.48 -7.83 -3.20
C TYR A 125 -20.59 -7.99 -1.68
N ASP A 126 -20.34 -9.22 -1.21
CA ASP A 126 -20.15 -9.51 0.21
C ASP A 126 -18.67 -9.41 0.58
N GLY A 127 -18.29 -8.28 1.19
CA GLY A 127 -16.91 -8.02 1.58
C GLY A 127 -16.34 -9.01 2.60
N LYS A 128 -17.15 -9.58 3.51
CA LYS A 128 -16.67 -10.59 4.46
C LYS A 128 -16.31 -11.88 3.72
N LYS A 129 -17.15 -12.31 2.78
CA LYS A 129 -16.89 -13.47 1.93
C LYS A 129 -15.68 -13.27 1.02
N MET A 130 -15.53 -12.08 0.41
CA MET A 130 -14.35 -11.75 -0.41
C MET A 130 -13.06 -11.85 0.39
N VAL A 131 -13.03 -11.36 1.64
CA VAL A 131 -11.88 -11.47 2.53
C VAL A 131 -11.54 -12.92 2.82
N ALA A 132 -12.54 -13.76 3.14
CA ALA A 132 -12.33 -15.17 3.42
C ALA A 132 -11.72 -15.92 2.21
N LEU A 133 -12.28 -15.70 1.00
CA LEU A 133 -11.77 -16.29 -0.23
C LEU A 133 -10.36 -15.79 -0.59
N LEU A 134 -10.08 -14.50 -0.36
CA LEU A 134 -8.74 -13.95 -0.55
C LEU A 134 -7.73 -14.59 0.39
N ILE A 135 -8.07 -14.73 1.68
CA ILE A 135 -7.20 -15.38 2.67
C ILE A 135 -6.91 -16.83 2.25
N GLU A 136 -7.92 -17.59 1.86
CA GLU A 136 -7.75 -18.97 1.39
C GLU A 136 -6.81 -19.07 0.18
N HIS A 137 -7.02 -18.20 -0.82
CA HIS A 137 -6.16 -18.12 -2.02
C HIS A 137 -4.71 -17.78 -1.65
N VAL A 138 -4.51 -16.81 -0.76
CA VAL A 138 -3.18 -16.40 -0.29
C VAL A 138 -2.49 -17.53 0.49
N CYS A 139 -3.21 -18.22 1.39
CA CYS A 139 -2.67 -19.37 2.12
C CYS A 139 -2.25 -20.50 1.17
N LYS A 140 -3.06 -20.80 0.16
CA LYS A 140 -2.72 -21.78 -0.88
C LYS A 140 -1.47 -21.37 -1.65
N ALA A 141 -1.37 -20.10 -2.05
CA ALA A 141 -0.21 -19.60 -2.78
C ALA A 141 1.07 -19.57 -1.92
N LEU A 142 0.97 -19.25 -0.62
CA LEU A 142 2.08 -19.34 0.33
C LEU A 142 2.58 -20.79 0.46
N GLN A 143 1.66 -21.74 0.51
CA GLN A 143 1.99 -23.16 0.56
C GLN A 143 2.68 -23.63 -0.73
N GLU A 144 2.12 -23.31 -1.90
CA GLU A 144 2.65 -23.74 -3.20
C GLU A 144 4.01 -23.11 -3.53
N LEU A 145 4.21 -21.83 -3.22
CA LEU A 145 5.42 -21.09 -3.61
C LEU A 145 6.54 -21.17 -2.58
N PHE A 146 6.21 -21.30 -1.29
CA PHE A 146 7.19 -21.18 -0.20
C PHE A 146 7.11 -22.29 0.85
N ASN A 147 6.17 -23.25 0.70
CA ASN A 147 5.90 -24.28 1.70
C ASN A 147 5.67 -23.67 3.10
N VAL A 148 4.78 -22.68 3.13
CA VAL A 148 4.33 -22.00 4.35
C VAL A 148 2.86 -22.34 4.56
N HIS A 149 2.59 -23.11 5.61
CA HIS A 149 1.23 -23.42 6.04
C HIS A 149 0.70 -22.31 6.95
N CYS A 150 -0.45 -21.76 6.61
CA CYS A 150 -1.20 -20.83 7.45
C CYS A 150 -2.69 -20.91 7.12
N SER A 151 -3.51 -20.34 7.98
CA SER A 151 -4.96 -20.31 7.86
C SER A 151 -5.51 -18.93 8.23
N ALA A 152 -6.84 -18.77 8.20
CA ALA A 152 -7.49 -17.55 8.69
C ALA A 152 -7.22 -17.27 10.18
N GLU A 153 -6.83 -18.29 10.98
CA GLU A 153 -6.45 -18.12 12.39
C GLU A 153 -5.09 -17.43 12.55
N ASP A 154 -4.29 -17.34 11.47
CA ASP A 154 -3.00 -16.66 11.44
C ASP A 154 -3.10 -15.24 10.86
N VAL A 155 -4.31 -14.74 10.58
CA VAL A 155 -4.53 -13.44 9.95
C VAL A 155 -5.23 -12.49 10.91
N PHE A 156 -4.52 -11.44 11.32
CA PHE A 156 -5.11 -10.39 12.12
C PHE A 156 -5.91 -9.43 11.23
N ASN A 157 -7.23 -9.40 11.42
CA ASN A 157 -8.19 -8.70 10.58
C ASN A 157 -8.72 -7.44 11.28
N LEU A 158 -8.44 -6.28 10.68
CA LEU A 158 -8.88 -4.98 11.17
C LEU A 158 -9.91 -4.36 10.22
N ASP A 159 -10.96 -3.75 10.78
CA ASP A 159 -12.06 -3.12 10.06
C ASP A 159 -12.09 -1.61 10.32
N SER A 160 -12.27 -0.82 9.25
CA SER A 160 -12.57 0.61 9.33
C SER A 160 -13.63 1.02 8.31
N SER A 161 -14.54 0.09 8.01
CA SER A 161 -15.63 0.27 7.07
C SER A 161 -16.62 1.33 7.54
N THR A 162 -17.21 2.03 6.59
CA THR A 162 -18.34 2.95 6.77
C THR A 162 -19.56 2.42 6.01
N ASP A 163 -20.68 3.12 6.07
CA ASP A 163 -21.85 2.78 5.26
C ASP A 163 -21.57 2.87 3.74
N GLU A 164 -20.66 3.75 3.34
CA GLU A 164 -20.30 3.99 1.94
C GLU A 164 -19.11 3.14 1.47
N LYS A 165 -18.18 2.82 2.36
CA LYS A 165 -16.88 2.21 2.01
C LYS A 165 -16.63 0.96 2.83
N PHE A 166 -16.29 -0.13 2.14
CA PHE A 166 -15.65 -1.27 2.78
C PHE A 166 -14.16 -0.98 2.91
N SER A 167 -13.57 -1.18 4.10
CA SER A 167 -12.13 -0.94 4.32
C SER A 167 -11.60 -1.85 5.42
N ARG A 168 -10.66 -2.73 5.06
CA ARG A 168 -10.01 -3.66 6.00
C ARG A 168 -8.51 -3.71 5.81
N HIS A 169 -7.80 -3.90 6.90
CA HIS A 169 -6.39 -4.28 6.87
C HIS A 169 -6.24 -5.74 7.33
N LEU A 170 -5.50 -6.53 6.58
CA LEU A 170 -5.10 -7.88 7.00
C LEU A 170 -3.61 -7.87 7.28
N ILE A 171 -3.19 -8.45 8.42
CA ILE A 171 -1.78 -8.60 8.79
C ILE A 171 -1.52 -10.05 9.19
N PHE A 172 -0.78 -10.78 8.35
CA PHE A 172 -0.48 -12.19 8.54
C PHE A 172 0.60 -12.38 9.62
N GLN A 173 0.32 -13.22 10.60
CA GLN A 173 1.18 -13.56 11.73
C GLN A 173 1.83 -14.93 11.51
N LEU A 174 2.61 -15.03 10.44
CA LEU A 174 3.27 -16.28 10.06
C LEU A 174 4.36 -16.66 11.09
N HIS A 175 4.41 -17.94 11.46
CA HIS A 175 5.41 -18.45 12.41
C HIS A 175 6.78 -18.59 11.75
N ASP A 176 7.82 -17.95 12.30
CA ASP A 176 9.20 -17.98 11.78
C ASP A 176 9.30 -17.68 10.27
N VAL A 177 8.43 -16.82 9.75
CA VAL A 177 8.41 -16.43 8.34
C VAL A 177 8.13 -14.94 8.23
N ALA A 178 8.91 -14.24 7.42
CA ALA A 178 8.66 -12.84 7.05
C ALA A 178 9.11 -12.59 5.61
N PHE A 179 8.67 -11.49 5.01
CA PHE A 179 9.18 -11.06 3.71
C PHE A 179 10.39 -10.15 3.88
N LYS A 180 11.33 -10.23 2.94
CA LYS A 180 12.55 -9.41 2.93
C LYS A 180 12.27 -7.91 3.09
N ASP A 181 11.24 -7.43 2.40
CA ASP A 181 10.68 -6.09 2.54
C ASP A 181 9.30 -6.02 1.88
N ASN A 182 8.64 -4.86 1.99
CA ASN A 182 7.31 -4.65 1.46
C ASN A 182 7.25 -4.61 -0.09
N VAL A 183 8.38 -4.40 -0.79
CA VAL A 183 8.44 -4.51 -2.25
C VAL A 183 8.31 -5.97 -2.66
N HIS A 184 8.98 -6.88 -1.96
CA HIS A 184 8.84 -8.33 -2.19
C HIS A 184 7.43 -8.83 -1.84
N VAL A 185 6.77 -8.25 -0.82
CA VAL A 185 5.34 -8.47 -0.58
C VAL A 185 4.51 -8.06 -1.81
N GLY A 186 4.72 -6.84 -2.31
CA GLY A 186 4.00 -6.35 -3.49
C GLY A 186 4.22 -7.20 -4.74
N ASN A 187 5.43 -7.72 -4.94
CA ASN A 187 5.73 -8.64 -6.05
C ASN A 187 5.01 -9.98 -5.90
N PHE A 188 5.02 -10.55 -4.69
CA PHE A 188 4.26 -11.75 -4.38
C PHE A 188 2.77 -11.55 -4.63
N VAL A 189 2.18 -10.47 -4.11
CA VAL A 189 0.75 -10.17 -4.30
C VAL A 189 0.42 -9.97 -5.78
N ARG A 190 1.24 -9.20 -6.53
CA ARG A 190 1.06 -9.05 -7.98
C ARG A 190 1.14 -10.38 -8.72
N LYS A 191 2.03 -11.29 -8.31
CA LYS A 191 2.20 -12.61 -8.94
C LYS A 191 0.97 -13.49 -8.74
N ILE A 192 0.46 -13.58 -7.51
CA ILE A 192 -0.67 -14.47 -7.19
C ILE A 192 -2.03 -13.91 -7.65
N LEU A 193 -2.11 -12.59 -7.87
CA LEU A 193 -3.30 -11.90 -8.37
C LEU A 193 -3.23 -11.60 -9.88
N GLN A 194 -2.23 -12.11 -10.60
CA GLN A 194 -2.11 -11.94 -12.05
C GLN A 194 -3.41 -12.28 -12.81
N PRO A 195 -4.14 -13.38 -12.52
CA PRO A 195 -5.39 -13.67 -13.23
C PRO A 195 -6.43 -12.56 -13.10
N ALA A 196 -6.60 -11.98 -11.90
CA ALA A 196 -7.53 -10.87 -11.68
C ALA A 196 -7.09 -9.59 -12.40
N LEU A 197 -5.79 -9.32 -12.46
CA LEU A 197 -5.23 -8.18 -13.21
C LEU A 197 -5.51 -8.30 -14.71
N HIS A 198 -5.41 -9.51 -15.28
CA HIS A 198 -5.75 -9.73 -16.70
C HIS A 198 -7.24 -9.54 -16.99
N LEU A 199 -8.13 -9.88 -16.05
CA LEU A 199 -9.57 -9.63 -16.21
C LEU A 199 -9.89 -8.13 -16.29
N ILE A 200 -9.14 -7.30 -15.56
CA ILE A 200 -9.29 -5.85 -15.62
C ILE A 200 -8.77 -5.32 -16.97
N ALA A 201 -7.58 -5.76 -17.39
CA ALA A 201 -6.96 -5.28 -18.62
C ALA A 201 -7.73 -5.68 -19.90
N LYS A 202 -8.26 -6.90 -19.98
CA LYS A 202 -8.98 -7.40 -21.17
C LYS A 202 -10.23 -6.59 -21.50
N GLU A 203 -11.00 -6.19 -20.48
CA GLU A 203 -12.23 -5.43 -20.71
C GLU A 203 -11.96 -3.96 -21.05
N ASP A 204 -10.84 -3.40 -20.60
CA ASP A 204 -10.43 -2.05 -21.03
C ASP A 204 -10.06 -2.06 -22.53
N ASP A 205 -9.38 -3.10 -23.01
CA ASP A 205 -9.10 -3.30 -24.43
C ASP A 205 -10.39 -3.49 -25.25
N ASP A 206 -11.34 -4.30 -24.77
CA ASP A 206 -12.64 -4.50 -25.43
C ASP A 206 -13.46 -3.19 -25.49
N ARG A 207 -13.43 -2.35 -24.45
CA ARG A 207 -14.08 -1.03 -24.45
C ARG A 207 -13.44 -0.09 -25.47
N ILE A 208 -12.12 -0.09 -25.60
CA ILE A 208 -11.42 0.73 -26.60
C ILE A 208 -11.84 0.27 -28.01
N GLN A 209 -11.90 -1.04 -28.25
CA GLN A 209 -12.31 -1.59 -29.53
C GLN A 209 -13.78 -1.27 -29.86
N GLU A 210 -14.71 -1.42 -28.91
CA GLU A 210 -16.13 -1.05 -29.12
C GLU A 210 -16.33 0.46 -29.38
N THR A 211 -15.49 1.31 -28.78
CA THR A 211 -15.54 2.76 -29.01
C THR A 211 -15.03 3.12 -30.41
N ILE A 212 -13.97 2.45 -30.87
CA ILE A 212 -13.45 2.57 -32.23
C ILE A 212 -14.47 2.06 -33.26
N ASP A 213 -15.09 0.90 -33.00
CA ASP A 213 -16.09 0.31 -33.91
C ASP A 213 -17.35 1.20 -34.01
N ARG A 214 -17.73 1.90 -32.92
CA ARG A 214 -18.79 2.91 -32.95
C ARG A 214 -18.40 4.17 -33.72
N GLU A 215 -17.19 4.70 -33.57
CA GLU A 215 -16.71 5.86 -34.33
C GLU A 215 -16.59 5.55 -35.84
N VAL A 216 -16.19 4.32 -36.20
CA VAL A 216 -16.12 3.88 -37.59
C VAL A 216 -17.51 3.68 -38.21
N SER A 217 -18.52 3.31 -37.40
CA SER A 217 -19.91 3.15 -37.87
C SER A 217 -20.63 4.47 -38.23
N HIS A 218 -20.06 5.63 -37.88
CA HIS A 218 -20.61 6.95 -38.21
C HIS A 218 -20.06 7.56 -39.51
N PHE A 219 -19.14 6.87 -40.20
CA PHE A 219 -18.74 7.20 -41.56
C PHE A 219 -19.21 6.12 -42.54
N SER A 220 -20.41 6.30 -43.08
CA SER A 220 -20.85 5.58 -44.27
C SER A 220 -21.43 6.59 -45.24
N GLU A 221 -20.66 6.89 -46.28
CA GLU A 221 -21.10 7.58 -47.48
C GLU A 221 -22.22 6.77 -48.16
N GLU A 222 -23.27 7.49 -48.59
CA GLU A 222 -24.37 6.94 -49.39
C GLU A 222 -23.87 6.35 -50.72
N PRO A 223 -24.48 5.24 -51.17
CA PRO A 223 -24.59 4.96 -52.60
C PRO A 223 -26.03 5.08 -53.09
N LEU A 224 -26.17 5.78 -54.22
CA LEU A 224 -27.41 5.98 -54.97
C LEU A 224 -28.08 4.67 -55.44
N LYS A 225 -29.41 4.77 -55.52
CA LYS A 225 -30.41 3.77 -55.94
C LYS A 225 -30.21 3.23 -57.36
N GLN A 226 -30.58 1.95 -57.56
CA GLN A 226 -31.46 1.56 -58.67
C GLN A 226 -32.18 0.24 -58.35
N GLY A 227 -33.51 0.26 -58.49
CA GLY A 227 -34.39 -0.85 -58.12
C GLY A 227 -34.63 -1.84 -59.25
N ILE A 228 -35.28 -2.96 -58.88
CA ILE A 228 -36.30 -3.71 -59.64
C ILE A 228 -36.93 -4.76 -58.67
N SER A 229 -38.27 -4.76 -58.63
CA SER A 229 -39.27 -5.85 -58.48
C SER A 229 -38.78 -7.28 -58.14
N CYS A 230 -39.46 -8.17 -57.39
CA CYS A 230 -40.90 -8.46 -57.28
C CYS A 230 -41.20 -9.41 -56.09
N ASN A 231 -42.49 -9.49 -55.73
CA ASN A 231 -43.14 -10.28 -54.66
C ASN A 231 -42.90 -11.81 -54.64
N LYS A 232 -42.94 -12.46 -53.45
CA LYS A 232 -44.01 -13.39 -53.00
C LYS A 232 -43.65 -14.30 -51.79
N MET A 233 -44.59 -14.33 -50.83
CA MET A 233 -45.14 -15.45 -50.04
C MET A 233 -44.24 -16.41 -49.19
N PHE A 234 -44.52 -16.41 -47.88
CA PHE A 234 -44.47 -17.52 -46.90
C PHE A 234 -45.41 -18.71 -47.30
N PRO A 235 -45.38 -19.94 -46.72
CA PRO A 235 -45.23 -20.20 -45.27
C PRO A 235 -44.61 -21.54 -44.76
N ASP A 236 -44.37 -21.57 -43.44
CA ASP A 236 -44.60 -22.63 -42.43
C ASP A 236 -44.16 -24.10 -42.66
N LYS A 237 -43.28 -24.64 -41.78
CA LYS A 237 -43.65 -25.45 -40.58
C LYS A 237 -42.46 -26.15 -39.92
N ALA A 238 -42.60 -26.34 -38.61
CA ALA A 238 -41.69 -26.96 -37.65
C ALA A 238 -41.37 -28.44 -37.89
N VAL A 239 -40.28 -28.94 -37.27
CA VAL A 239 -40.20 -30.13 -36.39
C VAL A 239 -38.72 -30.36 -36.02
N GLY A 240 -38.44 -30.52 -34.72
CA GLY A 240 -37.11 -30.78 -34.19
C GLY A 240 -36.67 -32.25 -34.25
N LYS A 241 -35.39 -32.48 -33.97
CA LYS A 241 -34.88 -33.72 -33.34
C LYS A 241 -33.44 -33.53 -32.85
N ASN A 242 -33.23 -34.00 -31.63
CA ASN A 242 -31.94 -34.12 -30.94
C ASN A 242 -31.05 -35.16 -31.62
N SER A 243 -29.73 -34.95 -31.59
CA SER A 243 -28.74 -36.04 -31.65
C SER A 243 -27.60 -35.75 -30.69
N GLU A 244 -27.45 -36.62 -29.71
CA GLU A 244 -26.35 -36.69 -28.76
C GLU A 244 -25.06 -37.19 -29.42
N THR A 245 -23.96 -36.98 -28.70
CA THR A 245 -22.62 -37.59 -28.80
C THR A 245 -21.67 -37.08 -29.91
N LEU A 246 -20.69 -36.28 -29.49
CA LEU A 246 -19.29 -36.58 -29.75
C LEU A 246 -18.42 -35.97 -28.63
N GLU A 247 -18.09 -36.80 -27.64
CA GLU A 247 -16.95 -36.57 -26.76
C GLU A 247 -15.65 -36.68 -27.58
N GLY A 248 -14.71 -35.75 -27.37
CA GLY A 248 -13.37 -35.88 -27.92
C GLY A 248 -12.54 -34.60 -27.79
N LEU A 249 -11.53 -34.65 -26.90
CA LEU A 249 -10.47 -33.67 -26.69
C LEU A 249 -10.85 -32.39 -25.92
N ARG A 250 -11.21 -32.56 -24.64
CA ARG A 250 -10.81 -31.57 -23.63
C ARG A 250 -9.34 -31.77 -23.32
N SER A 251 -8.50 -30.98 -23.96
CA SER A 251 -7.19 -30.63 -23.42
C SER A 251 -7.42 -30.16 -21.97
N ALA A 252 -6.75 -30.78 -21.02
CA ALA A 252 -6.75 -30.34 -19.63
C ALA A 252 -6.08 -28.96 -19.54
N GLU A 253 -6.82 -27.91 -19.88
CA GLU A 253 -6.49 -26.56 -19.46
C GLU A 253 -6.60 -26.58 -17.93
N GLN A 254 -5.46 -26.40 -17.27
CA GLN A 254 -5.42 -26.07 -15.86
C GLN A 254 -6.30 -24.83 -15.70
N THR A 255 -7.50 -24.99 -15.16
CA THR A 255 -8.41 -23.89 -14.87
C THR A 255 -7.70 -22.97 -13.90
N SER A 256 -7.18 -21.85 -14.41
CA SER A 256 -6.65 -20.77 -13.59
C SER A 256 -7.70 -20.43 -12.53
N PRO A 257 -7.31 -20.21 -11.25
CA PRO A 257 -8.26 -19.86 -10.21
C PRO A 257 -9.13 -18.68 -10.68
N ASP A 258 -10.46 -18.83 -10.60
CA ASP A 258 -11.37 -17.73 -10.91
C ASP A 258 -11.24 -16.66 -9.81
N LEU A 259 -10.51 -15.59 -10.12
CA LEU A 259 -10.29 -14.45 -9.23
C LEU A 259 -11.18 -13.25 -9.59
N SER A 260 -12.27 -13.46 -10.34
CA SER A 260 -13.22 -12.41 -10.71
C SER A 260 -13.86 -11.72 -9.50
N PHE A 261 -14.01 -12.43 -8.37
CA PHE A 261 -14.53 -11.88 -7.12
C PHE A 261 -13.66 -10.77 -6.51
N LEU A 262 -12.42 -10.59 -6.99
CA LEU A 262 -11.52 -9.52 -6.56
C LEU A 262 -11.66 -8.25 -7.41
N VAL A 263 -12.47 -8.26 -8.47
CA VAL A 263 -12.64 -7.13 -9.39
C VAL A 263 -13.84 -6.30 -8.95
N VAL A 264 -13.60 -5.08 -8.48
CA VAL A 264 -14.62 -4.16 -7.96
C VAL A 264 -14.69 -2.89 -8.82
N LYS A 265 -15.81 -2.16 -8.75
CA LYS A 265 -16.00 -0.89 -9.46
C LYS A 265 -15.77 0.31 -8.55
N ASN A 266 -15.17 1.37 -9.07
CA ASN A 266 -15.09 2.65 -8.36
C ASN A 266 -16.38 3.46 -8.60
N SER A 267 -16.43 4.70 -8.09
CA SER A 267 -17.58 5.58 -8.26
C SER A 267 -17.85 6.01 -9.71
N THR A 268 -16.84 5.96 -10.59
CA THR A 268 -16.98 6.26 -12.02
C THR A 268 -17.34 5.03 -12.85
N GLY A 269 -17.40 3.85 -12.23
CA GLY A 269 -17.72 2.58 -12.88
C GLY A 269 -16.52 1.85 -13.49
N GLU A 270 -15.30 2.37 -13.30
CA GLU A 270 -14.05 1.74 -13.72
C GLU A 270 -13.71 0.57 -12.78
N LYS A 271 -13.17 -0.50 -13.36
CA LYS A 271 -12.81 -1.70 -12.62
C LYS A 271 -11.43 -1.53 -11.98
N HIS A 272 -11.29 -2.00 -10.75
CA HIS A 272 -10.04 -2.05 -10.02
C HIS A 272 -10.02 -3.30 -9.13
N LEU A 273 -8.85 -3.61 -8.56
CA LEU A 273 -8.75 -4.70 -7.60
C LEU A 273 -9.30 -4.26 -6.24
N PHE A 274 -9.94 -5.21 -5.55
CA PHE A 274 -10.31 -5.13 -4.15
C PHE A 274 -9.08 -4.93 -3.23
N VAL A 275 -7.92 -5.43 -3.67
CA VAL A 275 -6.62 -5.27 -3.00
C VAL A 275 -5.94 -4.01 -3.51
N ASP A 276 -5.63 -3.05 -2.63
CA ASP A 276 -4.83 -1.88 -2.98
C ASP A 276 -3.35 -2.27 -3.16
N LEU A 277 -2.90 -2.36 -4.41
CA LEU A 277 -1.50 -2.64 -4.76
C LEU A 277 -0.57 -1.44 -4.53
N GLY A 278 -1.10 -0.24 -4.32
CA GLY A 278 -0.33 0.98 -4.06
C GLY A 278 0.34 1.01 -2.69
N VAL A 279 -0.05 0.11 -1.77
CA VAL A 279 0.50 0.03 -0.42
C VAL A 279 1.92 -0.53 -0.34
N TYR A 280 2.41 -1.14 -1.41
CA TYR A 280 3.72 -1.78 -1.47
C TYR A 280 4.78 -0.82 -2.05
N THR A 281 4.96 0.32 -1.38
CA THR A 281 5.86 1.41 -1.78
C THR A 281 6.87 1.75 -0.68
N ARG A 282 8.01 2.33 -1.05
CA ARG A 282 9.08 2.67 -0.09
C ARG A 282 8.56 3.62 1.00
N ASN A 283 8.94 3.35 2.26
CA ASN A 283 8.57 4.18 3.40
C ASN A 283 7.05 4.40 3.53
N ARG A 284 6.25 3.37 3.20
CA ARG A 284 4.78 3.45 3.18
C ARG A 284 4.25 3.80 4.57
N ASN A 285 3.37 4.80 4.62
CA ASN A 285 2.55 5.06 5.80
C ASN A 285 1.39 4.07 5.83
N PHE A 286 1.27 3.30 6.91
CA PHE A 286 0.21 2.33 7.15
C PHE A 286 -0.52 2.67 8.45
N ARG A 287 -1.84 2.87 8.39
CA ARG A 287 -2.59 3.43 9.54
C ARG A 287 -2.59 2.45 10.71
N LEU A 288 -2.32 2.96 11.91
CA LEU A 288 -2.22 2.13 13.12
C LEU A 288 -3.58 1.61 13.57
N TYR A 289 -3.57 0.45 14.25
CA TYR A 289 -4.71 -0.04 15.01
C TYR A 289 -5.23 1.04 15.98
N LYS A 290 -6.55 1.22 16.03
CA LYS A 290 -7.30 2.28 16.70
C LYS A 290 -7.12 3.70 16.17
N SER A 291 -6.36 3.93 15.09
CA SER A 291 -6.21 5.27 14.50
C SER A 291 -7.22 5.53 13.39
N SER A 292 -7.72 6.76 13.32
CA SER A 292 -8.60 7.23 12.25
C SER A 292 -7.83 8.15 11.29
N LYS A 293 -8.34 8.31 10.07
CA LYS A 293 -7.85 9.36 9.16
C LYS A 293 -8.26 10.73 9.72
N ILE A 294 -7.47 11.75 9.47
CA ILE A 294 -7.87 13.11 9.85
C ILE A 294 -9.21 13.48 9.21
N GLY A 295 -10.08 14.16 9.96
CA GLY A 295 -11.43 14.49 9.51
C GLY A 295 -12.41 13.30 9.47
N LYS A 296 -11.98 12.08 9.83
CA LYS A 296 -12.83 10.89 9.96
C LYS A 296 -12.84 10.40 11.40
N CYS A 297 -14.01 9.94 11.85
CA CYS A 297 -14.18 9.37 13.20
C CYS A 297 -13.97 7.85 13.25
N VAL A 298 -13.91 7.19 12.09
CA VAL A 298 -13.77 5.73 12.02
C VAL A 298 -12.31 5.32 12.14
N ALA A 299 -12.01 4.67 13.26
CA ALA A 299 -10.73 4.06 13.55
C ALA A 299 -10.68 2.61 13.04
N LEU A 300 -9.46 2.07 12.88
CA LEU A 300 -9.27 0.63 12.65
C LEU A 300 -9.51 -0.13 13.95
N GLU A 301 -10.53 -0.97 13.98
CA GLU A 301 -10.83 -1.86 15.11
C GLU A 301 -10.71 -3.32 14.69
N VAL A 302 -10.68 -4.25 15.65
CA VAL A 302 -10.66 -5.69 15.32
C VAL A 302 -11.99 -6.04 14.65
N ALA A 303 -11.92 -6.69 13.48
CA ALA A 303 -13.11 -7.11 12.74
C ALA A 303 -13.89 -8.17 13.53
N GLU A 304 -15.22 -8.14 13.43
CA GLU A 304 -16.11 -9.11 14.10
C GLU A 304 -15.79 -10.57 13.71
N ASP A 305 -15.41 -10.79 12.45
CA ASP A 305 -15.05 -12.08 11.86
C ASP A 305 -13.54 -12.37 11.93
N ASN A 306 -12.78 -11.65 12.75
CA ASN A 306 -11.39 -11.95 13.05
C ASN A 306 -11.27 -13.31 13.78
N LYS A 307 -10.36 -14.17 13.31
CA LYS A 307 -10.08 -15.48 13.91
C LYS A 307 -8.71 -15.58 14.59
N PHE A 308 -7.84 -14.58 14.40
CA PHE A 308 -6.53 -14.55 15.06
C PHE A 308 -6.64 -14.08 16.50
N PHE A 309 -6.09 -14.87 17.42
CA PHE A 309 -5.97 -14.49 18.84
C PHE A 309 -4.51 -14.63 19.29
N PRO A 310 -3.88 -13.56 19.81
CA PRO A 310 -2.51 -13.64 20.28
C PRO A 310 -2.43 -14.56 21.51
N LYS A 311 -1.32 -15.30 21.64
CA LYS A 311 -1.06 -16.14 22.82
C LYS A 311 -1.02 -15.26 24.07
N GLN A 312 -1.86 -15.59 25.05
CA GLN A 312 -1.97 -14.84 26.29
C GLN A 312 -0.60 -14.71 26.99
N SER A 313 -0.29 -13.49 27.43
CA SER A 313 0.91 -13.16 28.19
C SER A 313 0.49 -12.49 29.49
N LYS A 314 1.06 -12.94 30.62
CA LYS A 314 0.75 -12.40 31.96
C LYS A 314 1.17 -10.93 32.13
N ASN A 315 2.10 -10.44 31.30
CA ASN A 315 2.76 -9.15 31.51
C ASN A 315 2.24 -8.05 30.56
N ILE A 316 1.42 -8.38 29.57
CA ILE A 316 1.01 -7.45 28.51
C ILE A 316 -0.50 -7.54 28.32
N SER A 317 -1.20 -6.40 28.44
CA SER A 317 -2.63 -6.30 28.19
C SER A 317 -3.00 -6.76 26.78
N GLU A 318 -4.18 -7.37 26.61
CA GLU A 318 -4.66 -7.86 25.32
C GLU A 318 -4.59 -6.80 24.21
N GLU A 319 -5.07 -5.58 24.46
CA GLU A 319 -4.99 -4.49 23.47
C GLU A 319 -3.57 -4.13 23.04
N ASN A 320 -2.59 -4.26 23.94
CA ASN A 320 -1.20 -4.01 23.58
C ASN A 320 -0.66 -5.14 22.70
N GLN A 321 -1.11 -6.38 22.93
CA GLN A 321 -0.78 -7.48 22.04
C GLN A 321 -1.40 -7.28 20.65
N TYR A 322 -2.65 -6.83 20.55
CA TYR A 322 -3.25 -6.46 19.27
C TYR A 322 -2.51 -5.32 18.58
N PHE A 323 -2.12 -4.27 19.31
CA PHE A 323 -1.29 -3.20 18.79
C PHE A 323 0.03 -3.74 18.20
N LEU A 324 0.78 -4.54 18.96
CA LEU A 324 2.05 -5.13 18.51
C LEU A 324 1.85 -6.09 17.31
N THR A 325 0.74 -6.81 17.29
CA THR A 325 0.35 -7.71 16.20
C THR A 325 0.07 -6.94 14.91
N SER A 326 -0.60 -5.78 15.02
CA SER A 326 -0.98 -4.93 13.89
C SER A 326 0.18 -4.26 13.18
N LEU A 327 1.32 -4.10 13.86
CA LEU A 327 2.51 -3.47 13.28
C LEU A 327 3.15 -4.41 12.25
N VAL A 328 3.28 -3.90 11.03
CA VAL A 328 3.78 -4.63 9.86
C VAL A 328 5.28 -4.89 9.96
N SER A 329 6.04 -3.94 10.51
CA SER A 329 7.49 -4.02 10.68
C SER A 329 7.90 -4.74 11.97
N ASN A 330 6.94 -5.04 12.87
CA ASN A 330 7.22 -5.72 14.14
C ASN A 330 7.36 -7.24 13.92
N VAL A 331 8.45 -7.65 13.28
CA VAL A 331 8.81 -9.05 13.04
C VAL A 331 9.64 -9.57 14.21
N ARG A 332 9.31 -10.76 14.70
CA ARG A 332 10.10 -11.44 15.73
C ARG A 332 11.28 -12.14 15.05
N PHE A 333 12.48 -11.67 15.32
CA PHE A 333 13.70 -12.33 14.86
C PHE A 333 13.96 -13.56 15.73
N SER A 334 14.09 -14.70 15.06
CA SER A 334 14.46 -16.00 15.63
C SER A 334 15.55 -16.62 14.76
N ASP A 335 16.33 -17.55 15.31
CA ASP A 335 17.38 -18.25 14.54
C ASP A 335 16.80 -19.12 13.41
N THR A 336 15.49 -19.43 13.49
CA THR A 336 14.73 -20.21 12.52
C THR A 336 13.97 -19.35 11.51
N LEU A 337 14.06 -18.02 11.59
CA LEU A 337 13.30 -17.10 10.74
C LEU A 337 13.66 -17.28 9.25
N ARG A 338 12.67 -17.69 8.45
CA ARG A 338 12.78 -17.74 6.99
C ARG A 338 12.37 -16.41 6.38
N ILE A 339 13.29 -15.82 5.61
CA ILE A 339 13.05 -14.59 4.85
C ILE A 339 12.63 -14.92 3.43
N LEU A 340 11.39 -14.60 3.08
CA LEU A 340 10.83 -14.83 1.75
C LEU A 340 11.20 -13.69 0.80
N THR A 341 11.55 -14.07 -0.43
CA THR A 341 11.82 -13.13 -1.52
C THR A 341 10.93 -13.47 -2.71
N CYS A 342 10.36 -12.45 -3.33
CA CYS A 342 9.66 -12.57 -4.61
C CYS A 342 10.18 -11.49 -5.55
N ASP A 343 10.95 -11.91 -6.55
CA ASP A 343 11.45 -11.01 -7.59
C ASP A 343 10.42 -10.92 -8.73
N ILE A 344 10.43 -9.78 -9.41
CA ILE A 344 9.70 -9.63 -10.67
C ILE A 344 10.37 -10.58 -11.67
N PRO A 345 9.62 -11.40 -12.43
CA PRO A 345 10.19 -12.12 -13.54
C PRO A 345 10.78 -11.09 -14.51
N GLN A 346 12.12 -11.02 -14.56
CA GLN A 346 12.80 -10.41 -15.68
C GLN A 346 12.35 -11.22 -16.90
N ASN A 347 11.39 -10.71 -17.66
CA ASN A 347 11.19 -11.17 -19.02
C ASN A 347 12.56 -11.00 -19.68
N LYS A 348 13.30 -12.10 -19.82
CA LYS A 348 14.42 -12.20 -20.74
C LYS A 348 13.82 -11.98 -22.13
N ARG A 349 13.56 -10.72 -22.50
CA ARG A 349 13.59 -10.32 -23.89
C ARG A 349 14.98 -10.73 -24.32
N LYS A 350 15.05 -11.82 -25.09
CA LYS A 350 16.22 -12.22 -25.85
C LYS A 350 16.59 -11.02 -26.70
N ARG A 351 17.37 -10.10 -26.15
CA ARG A 351 18.16 -9.18 -26.95
C ARG A 351 19.19 -10.09 -27.58
N ALA A 352 18.98 -10.41 -28.85
CA ALA A 352 19.99 -11.04 -29.68
C ALA A 352 21.15 -10.05 -29.80
N GLU A 353 21.99 -10.04 -28.77
CA GLU A 353 23.23 -9.30 -28.75
C GLU A 353 24.24 -10.10 -29.54
N TYR A 354 24.33 -9.77 -30.84
CA TYR A 354 25.55 -9.94 -31.60
C TYR A 354 26.65 -9.10 -30.92
N PHE A 355 27.40 -9.70 -30.01
CA PHE A 355 28.69 -9.17 -29.61
C PHE A 355 29.79 -10.09 -30.10
N ASN A 356 30.47 -9.62 -31.15
CA ASN A 356 31.83 -10.03 -31.45
C ASN A 356 32.72 -9.68 -30.25
N ARG A 357 33.54 -10.65 -29.87
CA ARG A 357 34.61 -10.54 -28.88
C ARG A 357 35.55 -9.36 -29.20
N THR A 358 35.92 -8.61 -28.17
CA THR A 358 37.33 -8.39 -27.79
C THR A 358 37.42 -7.88 -26.35
N SER A 359 38.31 -8.50 -25.60
CA SER A 359 38.67 -8.25 -24.21
C SER A 359 39.39 -6.92 -24.01
N THR A 360 39.06 -6.16 -22.95
CA THR A 360 40.03 -5.63 -21.97
C THR A 360 39.33 -5.07 -20.74
N SER A 361 39.92 -5.34 -19.58
CA SER A 361 39.59 -4.86 -18.24
C SER A 361 39.62 -3.34 -18.10
N VAL A 362 38.67 -2.76 -17.34
CA VAL A 362 38.86 -1.90 -16.14
C VAL A 362 37.50 -1.27 -15.78
N GLU A 363 37.22 -1.20 -14.48
CA GLU A 363 36.02 -0.68 -13.84
C GLU A 363 35.73 0.79 -14.20
N THR A 364 34.50 1.08 -14.64
CA THR A 364 33.92 2.43 -14.58
C THR A 364 32.43 2.37 -14.31
N ILE A 365 32.01 3.19 -13.34
CA ILE A 365 30.66 3.46 -12.86
C ILE A 365 29.68 3.65 -14.03
N GLU A 366 28.70 2.76 -14.18
CA GLU A 366 27.60 2.92 -15.15
C GLU A 366 26.61 3.97 -14.63
N GLY A 367 26.83 5.22 -15.07
CA GLY A 367 25.78 6.23 -15.16
C GLY A 367 24.85 5.94 -16.35
N PHE A 368 23.60 6.41 -16.25
CA PHE A 368 22.60 6.32 -17.32
C PHE A 368 23.20 6.78 -18.66
N GLN A 369 23.16 5.91 -19.68
CA GLN A 369 23.83 6.17 -20.96
C GLN A 369 23.19 7.30 -21.79
N CYS A 370 21.96 7.74 -21.48
CA CYS A 370 21.29 8.90 -22.09
C CYS A 370 20.21 9.44 -21.14
N SER A 371 19.99 10.75 -21.14
CA SER A 371 18.89 11.38 -20.41
C SER A 371 17.56 11.22 -21.19
N PRO A 372 16.40 11.13 -20.51
CA PRO A 372 15.10 11.00 -21.17
C PRO A 372 14.60 12.29 -21.84
N TYR A 373 15.38 13.37 -21.80
CA TYR A 373 15.03 14.67 -22.38
C TYR A 373 16.05 15.10 -23.44
N PRO A 374 15.94 14.58 -24.68
CA PRO A 374 16.92 14.83 -25.74
C PRO A 374 17.03 16.33 -26.10
N GLU A 375 15.95 17.10 -25.93
CA GLU A 375 15.95 18.55 -26.16
C GLU A 375 16.83 19.31 -25.16
N VAL A 376 16.84 18.87 -23.90
CA VAL A 376 17.68 19.45 -22.84
C VAL A 376 19.14 19.05 -23.09
N ASP A 377 19.38 17.80 -23.46
CA ASP A 377 20.72 17.31 -23.78
C ASP A 377 21.31 18.10 -24.97
N GLN A 378 20.50 18.37 -26.01
CA GLN A 378 20.92 19.16 -27.17
C GLN A 378 21.19 20.64 -26.81
N PHE A 379 20.38 21.22 -25.92
CA PHE A 379 20.63 22.56 -25.39
C PHE A 379 21.94 22.62 -24.59
N VAL A 380 22.16 21.66 -23.69
CA VAL A 380 23.40 21.57 -22.90
C VAL A 380 24.61 21.38 -23.82
N LEU A 381 24.52 20.50 -24.82
CA LEU A 381 25.58 20.32 -25.83
C LEU A 381 25.85 21.59 -26.64
N SER A 382 24.81 22.38 -26.94
CA SER A 382 24.97 23.66 -27.65
C SER A 382 25.69 24.73 -26.81
N LEU A 383 25.56 24.67 -25.48
CA LEU A 383 26.23 25.57 -24.55
C LEU A 383 27.69 25.15 -24.31
N VAL A 384 27.96 23.84 -24.25
CA VAL A 384 29.30 23.29 -24.00
C VAL A 384 30.23 23.43 -25.22
N ASN A 385 29.67 23.47 -26.44
CA ASN A 385 30.46 23.53 -27.68
C ASN A 385 30.69 24.95 -28.24
N ARG A 386 30.51 26.01 -27.44
CA ARG A 386 30.92 27.36 -27.88
C ARG A 386 32.43 27.54 -27.77
N ASN A 387 33.07 27.83 -28.91
CA ASN A 387 34.48 28.23 -29.07
C ASN A 387 35.53 27.11 -28.89
N ASP A 388 35.31 25.93 -29.48
CA ASP A 388 36.32 24.86 -29.63
C ASP A 388 37.03 24.37 -28.35
N ILE A 389 36.49 24.68 -27.17
CA ILE A 389 37.01 24.20 -25.89
C ILE A 389 36.03 23.16 -25.34
N LYS A 390 36.41 21.87 -25.43
CA LYS A 390 35.65 20.76 -24.83
C LYS A 390 35.88 20.72 -23.31
N GLY A 391 35.12 21.52 -22.57
CA GLY A 391 35.08 21.47 -21.11
C GLY A 391 33.99 20.53 -20.62
N GLY A 392 34.34 19.51 -19.83
CA GLY A 392 33.34 18.64 -19.18
C GLY A 392 32.71 19.33 -17.97
N THR A 393 31.40 19.57 -18.02
CA THR A 393 30.61 19.98 -16.84
C THR A 393 29.95 18.78 -16.19
N PHE A 394 30.29 18.53 -14.92
CA PHE A 394 29.60 17.60 -14.03
C PHE A 394 28.38 18.28 -13.42
N PHE A 395 27.19 17.75 -13.66
CA PHE A 395 26.02 18.02 -12.82
C PHE A 395 25.86 16.87 -11.83
N ALA A 396 26.07 17.15 -10.56
CA ALA A 396 25.68 16.26 -9.48
C ALA A 396 24.18 16.51 -9.18
N LEU A 397 23.36 15.48 -9.38
CA LEU A 397 22.02 15.37 -8.80
C LEU A 397 22.06 14.33 -7.69
#